data_AF-R1G8X4-F1
#
_entry.id   AF-R1G8X4-F1
#
_cell.length_a   1.000
_cell.length_b   1.000
_cell.length_c   1.000
_cell.angle_alpha   90.00
_cell.angle_beta   90.00
_cell.angle_gamma   90.00
#
_symmetry.space_group_name_H-M   'P 1'
#
loop_
_entity.id
_entity.type
_entity.pdbx_description
1 polymer ?
#
loop_
_entity_poly.entity_id
_entity_poly.type
_entity_poly.pdbx_seq_one_letter_code
_entity_poly.pdbx_strand_id
1 'polypeptide(L)'
;MSRRTLSVPTNAALPHTQRMPATSPDVSKTLSRLSRQSLLELVLEWLDKKNRDYCQPFLARGPDDDEDGDAPYTAATSEEEVIEAYKELKARKGGKREVVDRILEGDWKHGITLYQLAMAETRYLLDHPNSLRWNALQLSKVTGSGGTSADDSVEVIDESAATSLPRFHATTFVLNLQKEVAPVTKAHYYITRVKAFGISLLRKEDDGKGLERLDVRMEDPFPPTSVQAEASEEPWTPDVHLSFQGSHVFAGVRQLVEQGIVDGEKMPGWMAGDAGVSVGVVKEGRVREKA
;
A
#
# COMPACT_ATOMS: atom_id res chain seq x y z
N MET A 1 -28.91 -15.77 -9.59
CA MET A 1 -27.73 -15.69 -10.49
C MET A 1 -26.92 -14.47 -10.08
N SER A 2 -25.77 -14.66 -9.41
CA SER A 2 -24.93 -13.55 -8.94
C SER A 2 -24.19 -12.96 -10.13
N ARG A 3 -24.51 -11.70 -10.46
CA ARG A 3 -23.87 -10.95 -11.54
C ARG A 3 -22.47 -10.58 -11.06
N ARG A 4 -21.49 -11.45 -11.33
CA ARG A 4 -20.08 -11.15 -11.07
C ARG A 4 -19.72 -9.93 -11.91
N THR A 5 -19.45 -8.82 -11.24
CA THR A 5 -18.91 -7.61 -11.85
C THR A 5 -17.53 -7.94 -12.38
N LEU A 6 -17.39 -7.96 -13.72
CA LEU A 6 -16.09 -8.00 -14.38
C LEU A 6 -15.36 -6.69 -14.05
N SER A 7 -14.43 -6.72 -13.09
CA SER A 7 -13.52 -5.60 -12.83
C SER A 7 -12.36 -5.66 -13.81
N VAL A 8 -12.19 -4.63 -14.63
CA VAL A 8 -10.99 -4.46 -15.45
C VAL A 8 -9.81 -4.17 -14.51
N PRO A 9 -8.68 -4.90 -14.58
CA PRO A 9 -7.50 -4.60 -13.80
C PRO A 9 -7.00 -3.19 -14.15
N THR A 10 -7.13 -2.25 -13.22
CA THR A 10 -6.56 -0.92 -13.36
C THR A 10 -5.27 -0.83 -12.57
N ASN A 11 -4.21 -0.31 -13.23
CA ASN A 11 -2.97 0.16 -12.60
C ASN A 11 -3.19 1.44 -11.76
N ALA A 12 -4.45 1.78 -11.46
CA ALA A 12 -4.78 2.94 -10.65
C ALA A 12 -4.56 2.63 -9.17
N ALA A 13 -4.04 3.63 -8.45
CA ALA A 13 -3.96 3.61 -6.99
C ALA A 13 -5.34 3.30 -6.38
N LEU A 14 -5.33 2.68 -5.20
CA LEU A 14 -6.56 2.45 -4.44
C LEU A 14 -7.16 3.80 -4.04
N PRO A 15 -8.45 4.04 -4.31
CA PRO A 15 -9.08 5.32 -3.99
C PRO A 15 -9.25 5.49 -2.48
N HIS A 16 -9.30 6.74 -2.02
CA HIS A 16 -9.59 7.09 -0.63
C HIS A 16 -10.89 6.46 -0.10
N THR A 17 -11.89 6.30 -0.96
CA THR A 17 -13.22 5.75 -0.64
C THR A 17 -13.26 4.23 -0.55
N GLN A 18 -12.18 3.51 -0.92
CA GLN A 18 -12.11 2.06 -0.79
C GLN A 18 -12.33 1.68 0.68
N ARG A 19 -13.30 0.81 0.96
CA ARG A 19 -13.64 0.38 2.34
C ARG A 19 -12.95 -0.93 2.69
N MET A 20 -12.43 -0.98 3.91
CA MET A 20 -12.06 -2.22 4.60
C MET A 20 -13.24 -2.67 5.46
N PRO A 21 -13.61 -3.96 5.47
CA PRO A 21 -14.71 -4.46 6.31
C PRO A 21 -14.50 -4.10 7.78
N ALA A 22 -15.58 -3.76 8.49
CA ALA A 22 -15.52 -3.45 9.92
C ALA A 22 -15.00 -4.65 10.76
N THR A 23 -15.22 -5.87 10.25
CA THR A 23 -14.72 -7.13 10.83
C THR A 23 -13.23 -7.39 10.59
N SER A 24 -12.54 -6.52 9.83
CA SER A 24 -11.11 -6.69 9.55
C SER A 24 -10.28 -6.60 10.85
N PRO A 25 -9.37 -7.57 11.10
CA PRO A 25 -8.44 -7.50 12.23
C PRO A 25 -7.59 -6.23 12.22
N ASP A 26 -7.20 -5.74 11.05
CA ASP A 26 -6.35 -4.55 10.93
C ASP A 26 -7.11 -3.27 11.31
N VAL A 27 -8.39 -3.20 10.92
CA VAL A 27 -9.29 -2.10 11.31
C VAL A 27 -9.46 -2.08 12.83
N SER A 28 -9.89 -3.20 13.40
CA SER A 28 -10.13 -3.32 14.85
C SER A 28 -8.87 -3.07 15.68
N LYS A 29 -7.72 -3.62 15.26
CA LYS A 29 -6.41 -3.39 15.90
C LYS A 29 -5.98 -1.93 15.81
N THR A 30 -6.20 -1.28 14.67
CA THR A 30 -5.80 0.13 14.48
C THR A 30 -6.59 1.07 15.36
N LEU A 31 -7.93 0.95 15.40
CA LEU A 31 -8.76 1.77 16.27
C LEU A 31 -8.52 1.49 17.75
N SER A 32 -8.33 0.21 18.12
CA SER A 32 -8.08 -0.20 19.50
C SER A 32 -6.74 0.29 20.07
N ARG A 33 -5.78 0.63 19.21
CA ARG A 33 -4.48 1.19 19.63
C ARG A 33 -4.58 2.65 20.09
N LEU A 34 -5.57 3.39 19.63
CA LEU A 34 -5.78 4.78 20.02
C LEU A 34 -6.30 4.90 21.45
N SER A 35 -5.97 6.01 22.11
CA SER A 35 -6.63 6.38 23.36
C SER A 35 -8.11 6.69 23.10
N ARG A 36 -8.97 6.57 24.13
CA ARG A 36 -10.39 6.96 24.02
C ARG A 36 -10.53 8.40 23.51
N GLN A 37 -9.72 9.32 24.03
CA GLN A 37 -9.75 10.72 23.66
C GLN A 37 -9.34 10.92 22.20
N SER A 38 -8.23 10.33 21.78
CA SER A 38 -7.74 10.41 20.39
C SER A 38 -8.76 9.83 19.42
N LEU A 39 -9.43 8.73 19.78
CA LEU A 39 -10.45 8.10 18.95
C LEU A 39 -11.68 9.00 18.78
N LEU A 40 -12.17 9.64 19.85
CA LEU A 40 -13.30 10.57 19.78
C LEU A 40 -12.95 11.83 18.96
N GLU A 41 -11.74 12.37 19.12
CA GLU A 41 -11.27 13.49 18.30
C GLU A 41 -11.14 13.11 16.83
N LEU A 42 -10.64 11.91 16.54
CA LEU A 42 -10.52 11.39 15.19
C LEU A 42 -11.89 11.24 14.51
N VAL A 43 -12.88 10.70 15.21
CA VAL A 43 -14.24 10.56 14.65
C VAL A 43 -14.88 11.91 14.39
N LEU A 44 -14.72 12.87 15.31
CA LEU A 44 -15.21 14.23 15.07
C LEU A 44 -14.50 14.89 13.88
N GLU A 45 -13.21 14.61 13.67
CA GLU A 45 -12.50 15.05 12.47
C GLU A 45 -13.00 14.35 11.19
N TRP A 46 -13.35 13.06 11.25
CA TRP A 46 -13.98 12.36 10.13
C TRP A 46 -15.29 13.01 9.70
N LEU A 47 -16.07 13.52 10.65
CA LEU A 47 -17.35 14.17 10.42
C LEU A 47 -17.23 15.65 10.00
N ASP A 48 -16.01 16.21 9.93
CA ASP A 48 -15.80 17.56 9.40
C ASP A 48 -16.21 17.63 7.92
N LYS A 49 -16.74 18.79 7.52
CA LYS A 49 -17.17 19.07 6.14
C LYS A 49 -16.10 18.76 5.08
N LYS A 50 -14.82 18.95 5.43
CA LYS A 50 -13.66 18.71 4.54
C LYS A 50 -13.43 17.23 4.20
N ASN A 51 -13.96 16.32 5.03
CA ASN A 51 -13.71 14.88 4.95
C ASN A 51 -14.94 14.08 4.51
N ARG A 52 -16.08 14.75 4.29
CA ARG A 52 -17.38 14.12 3.96
C ARG A 52 -17.31 13.12 2.81
N ASP A 53 -16.57 13.45 1.76
CA ASP A 53 -16.44 12.61 0.56
C ASP A 53 -15.78 11.24 0.86
N TYR A 54 -14.99 11.14 1.93
CA TYR A 54 -14.19 9.95 2.26
C TYR A 54 -14.56 9.31 3.58
N CYS A 55 -15.34 9.97 4.43
CA CYS A 55 -15.60 9.53 5.80
C CYS A 55 -17.08 9.35 6.13
N GLN A 56 -17.96 9.34 5.12
CA GLN A 56 -19.41 9.32 5.34
C GLN A 56 -19.85 8.12 6.22
N PRO A 57 -20.59 8.38 7.33
CA PRO A 57 -21.19 7.34 8.15
C PRO A 57 -22.39 6.70 7.44
N PHE A 58 -22.85 5.56 7.96
CA PHE A 58 -24.12 4.98 7.60
C PHE A 58 -25.26 5.84 8.14
N LEU A 59 -26.22 6.18 7.30
CA LEU A 59 -27.42 6.93 7.67
C LEU A 59 -28.66 6.17 7.18
N ALA A 60 -29.65 6.00 8.05
CA ALA A 60 -30.94 5.43 7.67
C ALA A 60 -31.67 6.37 6.70
N ARG A 61 -32.15 5.81 5.58
CA ARG A 61 -32.89 6.53 4.54
C ARG A 61 -34.38 6.17 4.52
N GLY A 62 -34.77 5.08 5.16
CA GLY A 62 -36.15 4.65 5.34
C GLY A 62 -36.33 3.75 6.56
N PRO A 63 -37.60 3.42 6.91
CA PRO A 63 -37.93 2.58 8.07
C PRO A 63 -37.38 1.14 7.97
N ASP A 64 -37.09 0.69 6.76
CA ASP A 64 -36.60 -0.68 6.50
C ASP A 64 -35.05 -0.79 6.63
N ASP A 65 -34.32 0.33 6.68
CA ASP A 65 -32.85 0.33 6.75
C ASP A 65 -32.29 -0.04 8.14
N ASP A 66 -33.18 -0.06 9.15
CA ASP A 66 -32.93 -0.43 10.55
C ASP A 66 -33.60 -1.76 10.93
N GLU A 67 -33.96 -2.61 9.95
CA GLU A 67 -34.70 -3.87 10.17
C GLU A 67 -33.93 -4.95 10.95
N ASP A 68 -32.62 -4.79 11.13
CA ASP A 68 -31.85 -5.64 12.06
C ASP A 68 -32.22 -5.23 13.50
N GLY A 69 -33.39 -5.66 13.98
CA GLY A 69 -33.90 -5.37 15.32
C GLY A 69 -33.02 -5.86 16.49
N ASP A 70 -31.92 -6.57 16.18
CA ASP A 70 -30.88 -7.02 17.10
C ASP A 70 -29.58 -6.17 17.00
N ALA A 71 -29.59 -5.10 16.20
CA ALA A 71 -28.45 -4.21 16.05
C ALA A 71 -28.20 -3.44 17.37
N PRO A 72 -26.95 -3.41 17.89
CA PRO A 72 -26.65 -2.76 19.16
C PRO A 72 -26.82 -1.22 19.15
N TYR A 73 -26.86 -0.61 17.97
CA TYR A 73 -26.96 0.83 17.79
C TYR A 73 -28.01 1.16 16.71
N THR A 74 -28.93 2.07 17.03
CA THR A 74 -29.89 2.64 16.07
C THR A 74 -29.16 3.52 15.07
N ALA A 75 -29.42 3.38 13.77
CA ALA A 75 -28.78 4.24 12.79
C ALA A 75 -29.32 5.67 12.89
N ALA A 76 -28.41 6.62 12.72
CA ALA A 76 -28.76 8.02 12.63
C ALA A 76 -29.44 8.35 11.30
N THR A 77 -30.30 9.36 11.31
CA THR A 77 -30.98 9.86 10.10
C THR A 77 -30.22 11.02 9.44
N SER A 78 -29.21 11.58 10.13
CA SER A 78 -28.44 12.73 9.70
C SER A 78 -27.00 12.70 10.23
N GLU A 79 -26.07 13.40 9.56
CA GLU A 79 -24.70 13.55 10.06
C GLU A 79 -24.66 14.31 11.40
N GLU A 80 -25.56 15.28 11.57
CA GLU A 80 -25.65 16.10 12.79
C GLU A 80 -25.97 15.25 14.02
N GLU A 81 -26.84 14.26 13.88
CA GLU A 81 -27.17 13.30 14.94
C GLU A 81 -25.94 12.45 15.34
N VAL A 82 -25.17 11.98 14.35
CA VAL A 82 -23.90 11.26 14.60
C VAL A 82 -22.92 12.18 15.35
N ILE A 83 -22.77 13.43 14.92
CA ILE A 83 -21.88 14.42 15.56
C ILE A 83 -22.26 14.64 17.03
N GLU A 84 -23.54 14.90 17.32
CA GLU A 84 -24.00 15.16 18.70
C GLU A 84 -23.78 13.93 19.59
N ALA A 85 -24.00 12.73 19.06
CA ALA A 85 -23.78 11.51 19.83
C ALA A 85 -22.30 11.29 20.20
N TYR A 86 -21.35 11.59 19.30
CA TYR A 86 -19.91 11.56 19.63
C TYR A 86 -19.48 12.71 20.55
N LYS A 87 -20.12 13.88 20.49
CA LYS A 87 -19.91 14.97 21.46
C LYS A 87 -20.39 14.57 22.86
N GLU A 88 -21.55 13.94 22.96
CA GLU A 88 -22.06 13.43 24.23
C GLU A 88 -21.13 12.35 24.81
N LEU A 89 -20.71 11.39 23.98
CA LEU A 89 -19.69 10.40 24.36
C LEU A 89 -18.42 11.06 24.88
N LYS A 90 -17.96 12.13 24.23
CA LYS A 90 -16.78 12.88 24.66
C LYS A 90 -16.99 13.63 25.98
N ALA A 91 -18.18 14.18 26.22
CA ALA A 91 -18.51 14.92 27.43
C ALA A 91 -18.63 14.01 28.68
N ARG A 92 -19.07 12.77 28.51
CA ARG A 92 -19.22 11.81 29.62
C ARG A 92 -18.03 10.88 29.79
N LYS A 93 -17.93 10.27 30.98
CA LYS A 93 -17.05 9.14 31.23
C LYS A 93 -17.59 7.89 30.52
N GLY A 94 -16.69 7.04 30.02
CA GLY A 94 -17.05 5.82 29.30
C GLY A 94 -15.81 5.01 28.92
N GLY A 95 -16.04 3.81 28.41
CA GLY A 95 -14.96 2.91 27.97
C GLY A 95 -14.43 3.29 26.58
N LYS A 96 -13.20 2.86 26.27
CA LYS A 96 -12.70 2.90 24.88
C LYS A 96 -13.46 1.92 23.99
N ARG A 97 -13.74 0.72 24.51
CA ARG A 97 -14.44 -0.35 23.79
C ARG A 97 -15.80 0.11 23.29
N GLU A 98 -16.57 0.77 24.13
CA GLU A 98 -17.85 1.39 23.75
C GLU A 98 -17.76 2.30 22.52
N VAL A 99 -16.68 3.09 22.41
CA VAL A 99 -16.47 3.98 21.25
C VAL A 99 -16.10 3.17 20.02
N VAL A 100 -15.25 2.15 20.14
CA VAL A 100 -14.87 1.26 19.04
C VAL A 100 -16.08 0.47 18.52
N ASP A 101 -16.86 -0.12 19.43
CA ASP A 101 -18.05 -0.92 19.12
C ASP A 101 -19.08 -0.02 18.41
N ARG A 102 -19.33 1.20 18.90
CA ARG A 102 -20.20 2.16 18.20
C ARG A 102 -19.72 2.49 16.78
N ILE A 103 -18.42 2.72 16.58
CA ILE A 103 -17.86 2.99 15.26
C ILE A 103 -18.08 1.81 14.32
N LEU A 104 -17.74 0.59 14.76
CA LEU A 104 -17.67 -0.59 13.88
C LEU A 104 -18.98 -1.35 13.73
N GLU A 105 -19.89 -1.25 14.70
CA GLU A 105 -21.18 -1.95 14.70
C GLU A 105 -22.35 -0.99 14.45
N GLY A 106 -22.16 0.32 14.63
CA GLY A 106 -23.13 1.36 14.34
C GLY A 106 -22.75 2.18 13.11
N ASP A 107 -22.06 3.30 13.35
CA ASP A 107 -21.96 4.41 12.39
C ASP A 107 -21.11 4.07 11.13
N TRP A 108 -20.21 3.09 11.21
CA TRP A 108 -19.44 2.55 10.06
C TRP A 108 -19.55 1.03 9.95
N LYS A 109 -20.74 0.47 10.20
CA LYS A 109 -21.03 -0.98 10.13
C LYS A 109 -20.66 -1.67 8.81
N HIS A 110 -20.66 -0.93 7.69
CA HIS A 110 -20.23 -1.44 6.37
C HIS A 110 -18.73 -1.28 6.09
N GLY A 111 -17.95 -0.89 7.09
CA GLY A 111 -16.51 -0.72 6.99
C GLY A 111 -16.05 0.73 6.93
N ILE A 112 -14.78 0.92 7.27
CA ILE A 112 -14.11 2.23 7.25
C ILE A 112 -13.29 2.38 5.97
N THR A 113 -13.15 3.60 5.48
CA THR A 113 -12.37 3.85 4.27
C THR A 113 -10.86 3.80 4.51
N LEU A 114 -10.07 3.59 3.45
CA LEU A 114 -8.61 3.64 3.53
C LEU A 114 -8.10 5.02 3.96
N TYR A 115 -8.85 6.09 3.64
CA TYR A 115 -8.59 7.43 4.15
C TYR A 115 -8.77 7.51 5.68
N GLN A 116 -9.89 7.00 6.20
CA GLN A 116 -10.14 6.93 7.65
C GLN A 116 -9.07 6.11 8.38
N LEU A 117 -8.69 4.95 7.83
CA LEU A 117 -7.65 4.09 8.38
C LEU A 117 -6.28 4.82 8.41
N ALA A 118 -5.91 5.50 7.32
CA ALA A 118 -4.66 6.26 7.26
C ALA A 118 -4.64 7.44 8.26
N MET A 119 -5.79 8.10 8.49
CA MET A 119 -5.91 9.11 9.53
C MET A 119 -5.70 8.51 10.94
N ALA A 120 -6.27 7.33 11.21
CA ALA A 120 -6.13 6.63 12.49
C ALA A 120 -4.68 6.25 12.78
N GLU A 121 -3.98 5.66 11.80
CA GLU A 121 -2.56 5.31 11.90
C GLU A 121 -1.67 6.53 12.07
N THR A 122 -1.94 7.60 11.31
CA THR A 122 -1.22 8.86 11.44
C THR A 122 -1.40 9.43 12.84
N ARG A 123 -2.62 9.40 13.39
CA ARG A 123 -2.87 9.89 14.74
C ARG A 123 -2.12 9.06 15.77
N TYR A 124 -2.15 7.73 15.66
CA TYR A 124 -1.39 6.85 16.54
C TYR A 124 0.11 7.14 16.51
N LEU A 125 0.67 7.34 15.32
CA LEU A 125 2.09 7.68 15.15
C LEU A 125 2.46 8.99 15.85
N LEU A 126 1.60 10.01 15.75
CA LEU A 126 1.82 11.30 16.38
C LEU A 126 1.66 11.25 17.91
N ASP A 127 0.71 10.45 18.40
CA ASP A 127 0.52 10.22 19.85
C ASP A 127 1.66 9.36 20.45
N HIS A 128 2.33 8.54 19.62
CA HIS A 128 3.38 7.61 20.03
C HIS A 128 4.63 7.70 19.14
N PRO A 129 5.47 8.76 19.29
CA PRO A 129 6.61 9.01 18.40
C PRO A 129 7.67 7.90 18.40
N ASN A 130 7.75 7.10 19.47
CA ASN A 130 8.68 5.97 19.62
C ASN A 130 8.09 4.62 19.18
N SER A 131 6.89 4.60 18.58
CA SER A 131 6.21 3.36 18.18
C SER A 131 6.83 2.67 16.95
N LEU A 132 7.64 3.40 16.17
CA LEU A 132 8.28 2.90 14.96
C LEU A 132 9.80 3.11 14.98
N ARG A 133 10.50 2.30 14.19
CA ARG A 133 11.92 2.50 13.88
C ARG A 133 12.04 3.34 12.61
N TRP A 134 12.87 4.37 12.68
CA TRP A 134 13.08 5.30 11.58
C TRP A 134 14.42 5.05 10.90
N ASN A 135 14.42 5.05 9.56
CA ASN A 135 15.62 5.12 8.75
C ASN A 135 15.69 6.49 8.11
N ALA A 136 16.84 7.15 8.19
CA ALA A 136 17.08 8.44 7.56
C ALA A 136 17.83 8.23 6.24
N LEU A 137 17.35 8.85 5.17
CA LEU A 137 17.98 8.84 3.85
C LEU A 137 18.26 10.29 3.44
N GLN A 138 19.45 10.55 2.91
CA GLN A 138 19.81 11.84 2.35
C GLN A 138 19.54 11.82 0.84
N LEU A 139 18.93 12.89 0.33
CA LEU A 139 18.88 13.14 -1.10
C LEU A 139 20.25 13.67 -1.53
N SER A 140 20.88 13.05 -2.53
CA SER A 140 22.10 13.55 -3.15
C SER A 140 21.80 14.03 -4.57
N LYS A 141 22.47 15.11 -5.00
CA LYS A 141 22.42 15.54 -6.38
C LYS A 141 23.37 14.65 -7.19
N VAL A 142 22.90 14.10 -8.29
CA VAL A 142 23.76 13.38 -9.23
C VAL A 142 24.65 14.41 -9.96
N THR A 143 25.94 14.44 -9.65
CA THR A 143 26.94 15.23 -10.38
C THR A 143 27.49 14.38 -11.53
N GLY A 144 26.99 14.64 -12.74
CA GLY A 144 27.50 13.93 -13.92
C GLY A 144 28.89 14.42 -14.31
N SER A 145 29.93 13.65 -13.99
CA SER A 145 31.08 13.50 -14.89
C SER A 145 31.55 12.04 -14.83
N GLY A 146 31.63 11.39 -15.98
CA GLY A 146 31.95 9.97 -16.12
C GLY A 146 33.39 9.62 -15.74
N GLY A 147 33.71 9.69 -14.45
CA GLY A 147 34.96 9.22 -13.86
C GLY A 147 34.73 7.91 -13.10
N THR A 148 35.46 6.87 -13.49
CA THR A 148 35.53 5.56 -12.86
C THR A 148 35.97 5.66 -11.39
N SER A 149 35.01 5.77 -10.46
CA SER A 149 35.08 5.33 -9.05
C SER A 149 33.74 5.62 -8.40
N ALA A 150 32.96 4.57 -8.13
CA ALA A 150 31.60 4.67 -7.59
C ALA A 150 31.53 5.15 -6.11
N ASP A 151 32.68 5.39 -5.46
CA ASP A 151 32.77 5.67 -4.03
C ASP A 151 33.12 7.14 -3.70
N ASP A 152 33.44 7.97 -4.70
CA ASP A 152 33.98 9.34 -4.48
C ASP A 152 33.10 10.47 -5.07
N SER A 153 31.84 10.17 -5.42
CA SER A 153 30.93 11.13 -6.10
C SER A 153 29.72 11.56 -5.26
N VAL A 154 29.83 11.50 -3.94
CA VAL A 154 28.79 11.98 -3.01
C VAL A 154 29.24 13.27 -2.34
N GLU A 155 28.90 14.42 -2.93
CA GLU A 155 29.01 15.69 -2.20
C GLU A 155 27.92 15.74 -1.11
N VAL A 156 28.36 15.79 0.14
CA VAL A 156 27.48 16.02 1.29
C VAL A 156 26.86 17.41 1.12
N ILE A 157 25.55 17.46 0.91
CA ILE A 157 24.78 18.70 0.80
C ILE A 157 24.95 19.50 2.11
N ASP A 158 25.63 20.65 2.05
CA ASP A 158 25.77 21.57 3.19
C ASP A 158 24.48 22.40 3.42
N GLU A 159 24.43 23.18 4.50
CA GLU A 159 23.29 24.07 4.80
C GLU A 159 23.03 25.12 3.71
N SER A 160 24.03 25.49 2.91
CA SER A 160 23.88 26.44 1.80
C SER A 160 23.22 25.80 0.57
N ALA A 161 23.42 24.49 0.36
CA ALA A 161 22.80 23.70 -0.68
C ALA A 161 21.36 23.28 -0.36
N ALA A 162 20.89 23.42 0.89
CA ALA A 162 19.48 23.23 1.26
C ALA A 162 18.54 24.18 0.49
N THR A 163 19.02 25.37 0.13
CA THR A 163 18.31 26.35 -0.73
C THR A 163 18.12 25.87 -2.17
N SER A 164 18.88 24.86 -2.59
CA SER A 164 18.82 24.26 -3.93
C SER A 164 18.03 22.95 -4.00
N LEU A 165 17.46 22.50 -2.86
CA LEU A 165 16.61 21.30 -2.83
C LEU A 165 15.31 21.54 -3.61
N PRO A 166 14.84 20.56 -4.39
CA PRO A 166 13.61 20.69 -5.15
C PRO A 166 12.42 20.90 -4.21
N ARG A 167 11.74 22.04 -4.36
CA ARG A 167 10.46 22.28 -3.71
C ARG A 167 9.40 21.50 -4.49
N PHE A 168 8.70 20.60 -3.82
CA PHE A 168 7.63 19.84 -4.44
C PHE A 168 6.26 20.21 -3.84
N HIS A 169 5.25 20.17 -4.69
CA HIS A 169 3.87 20.16 -4.24
C HIS A 169 3.48 18.72 -3.91
N ALA A 170 3.06 18.48 -2.66
CA ALA A 170 2.65 17.18 -2.14
C ALA A 170 1.73 16.39 -3.10
N THR A 171 0.69 17.02 -3.63
CA THR A 171 -0.28 16.38 -4.53
C THR A 171 0.38 15.91 -5.83
N THR A 172 1.17 16.77 -6.49
CA THR A 172 1.88 16.41 -7.71
C THR A 172 2.91 15.31 -7.47
N PHE A 173 3.61 15.36 -6.34
CA PHE A 173 4.57 14.34 -5.94
C PHE A 173 3.90 12.97 -5.79
N VAL A 174 2.77 12.90 -5.08
CA VAL A 174 2.03 11.64 -4.91
C VAL A 174 1.50 11.11 -6.24
N LEU A 175 0.96 11.97 -7.11
CA LEU A 175 0.49 11.56 -8.43
C LEU A 175 1.60 10.97 -9.30
N ASN A 176 2.80 11.56 -9.26
CA ASN A 176 3.94 11.03 -10.01
C ASN A 176 4.45 9.74 -9.37
N LEU A 177 4.57 9.68 -8.05
CA LEU A 177 4.95 8.46 -7.34
C LEU A 177 3.99 7.30 -7.63
N GLN A 178 2.67 7.57 -7.68
CA GLN A 178 1.67 6.58 -8.06
C GLN A 178 1.92 6.03 -9.46
N LYS A 179 2.23 6.88 -10.44
CA LYS A 179 2.53 6.44 -11.81
C LYS A 179 3.77 5.56 -11.89
N GLU A 180 4.83 5.93 -11.18
CA GLU A 180 6.09 5.18 -11.16
C GLU A 180 5.96 3.83 -10.45
N VAL A 181 5.13 3.76 -9.39
CA VAL A 181 4.97 2.54 -8.56
C VAL A 181 3.83 1.64 -9.03
N ALA A 182 2.87 2.18 -9.79
CA ALA A 182 1.70 1.47 -10.31
C ALA A 182 1.99 0.14 -11.03
N PRO A 183 3.10 -0.04 -11.77
CA PRO A 183 3.41 -1.33 -12.40
C PRO A 183 3.70 -2.46 -11.40
N VAL A 184 4.13 -2.11 -10.18
CA VAL A 184 4.67 -3.09 -9.21
C VAL A 184 3.69 -3.38 -8.09
N THR A 185 3.00 -2.34 -7.58
CA THR A 185 2.09 -2.50 -6.44
C THR A 185 0.85 -1.65 -6.58
N LYS A 186 -0.32 -2.23 -6.29
CA LYS A 186 -1.56 -1.48 -6.16
C LYS A 186 -1.72 -1.00 -4.72
N ALA A 187 -1.65 0.32 -4.52
CA ALA A 187 -1.55 0.90 -3.20
C ALA A 187 -2.44 2.12 -3.01
N HIS A 188 -2.84 2.37 -1.77
CA HIS A 188 -3.43 3.62 -1.30
C HIS A 188 -2.34 4.54 -0.77
N TYR A 189 -2.41 5.82 -1.16
CA TYR A 189 -1.47 6.85 -0.73
C TYR A 189 -2.21 7.94 0.02
N TYR A 190 -1.74 8.27 1.21
CA TYR A 190 -2.26 9.37 2.02
C TYR A 190 -1.11 10.29 2.42
N ILE A 191 -1.21 11.57 2.07
CA ILE A 191 -0.20 12.58 2.41
C ILE A 191 -0.81 13.66 3.30
N THR A 192 -0.13 13.99 4.39
CA THR A 192 -0.57 15.05 5.30
C THR A 192 0.61 15.85 5.84
N ARG A 193 0.36 17.09 6.24
CA ARG A 193 1.38 17.99 6.81
C ARG A 193 1.27 18.03 8.32
N VAL A 194 2.34 17.63 8.99
CA VAL A 194 2.44 17.69 10.45
C VAL A 194 3.05 19.03 10.84
N LYS A 195 2.19 20.01 11.15
CA LYS A 195 2.61 21.40 11.40
C LYS A 195 3.61 21.53 12.55
N ALA A 196 3.46 20.73 13.61
CA ALA A 196 4.32 20.78 14.80
C ALA A 196 5.81 20.55 14.49
N PHE A 197 6.11 19.76 13.45
CA PHE A 197 7.50 19.44 13.05
C PHE A 197 7.87 20.04 11.69
N GLY A 198 6.94 20.70 11.01
CA GLY A 198 7.17 21.23 9.66
C GLY A 198 7.34 20.15 8.58
N ILE A 199 7.03 18.87 8.87
CA ILE A 199 7.22 17.74 7.96
C ILE A 199 5.95 17.37 7.19
N SER A 200 6.10 16.67 6.07
CA SER A 200 5.01 15.97 5.38
C SER A 200 5.15 14.47 5.63
N LEU A 201 4.08 13.82 6.05
CA LEU A 201 4.00 12.39 6.24
C LEU A 201 3.29 11.78 5.02
N LEU A 202 3.93 10.85 4.35
CA LEU A 202 3.33 10.03 3.30
C LEU A 202 3.16 8.60 3.81
N ARG A 203 1.92 8.11 3.79
CA ARG A 203 1.55 6.74 4.11
C ARG A 203 1.19 6.01 2.82
N LYS A 204 1.86 4.89 2.54
CA LYS A 204 1.55 3.94 1.46
C LYS A 204 1.03 2.66 2.08
N GLU A 205 -0.05 2.12 1.53
CA GLU A 205 -0.61 0.82 1.93
C GLU A 205 -0.96 0.02 0.71
N ASP A 206 -0.36 -1.14 0.63
CA ASP A 206 -0.59 -2.06 -0.48
C ASP A 206 -1.88 -2.84 -0.24
N ASP A 207 -2.50 -3.34 -1.30
CA ASP A 207 -3.68 -4.20 -1.20
C ASP A 207 -3.41 -5.59 -0.59
N GLY A 208 -2.19 -5.82 -0.07
CA GLY A 208 -1.72 -7.09 0.47
C GLY A 208 -1.65 -8.19 -0.57
N LYS A 209 -1.72 -7.85 -1.86
CA LYS A 209 -1.75 -8.79 -2.98
C LYS A 209 -0.73 -8.34 -4.01
N GLY A 210 0.52 -8.80 -3.86
CA GLY A 210 1.54 -8.39 -4.81
C GLY A 210 2.77 -9.26 -4.84
N LEU A 211 3.44 -9.18 -6.00
CA LEU A 211 4.86 -9.49 -6.09
C LEU A 211 5.61 -8.28 -5.51
N GLU A 212 6.36 -8.49 -4.44
CA GLU A 212 7.04 -7.43 -3.70
C GLU A 212 8.50 -7.28 -4.17
N ARG A 213 9.10 -8.35 -4.70
CA ARG A 213 10.49 -8.35 -5.16
C ARG A 213 10.74 -9.42 -6.23
N LEU A 214 11.47 -9.06 -7.28
CA LEU A 214 12.03 -9.96 -8.28
C LEU A 214 13.56 -9.83 -8.23
N ASP A 215 14.24 -10.89 -7.82
CA ASP A 215 15.69 -10.99 -7.93
C ASP A 215 16.05 -11.72 -9.22
N VAL A 216 16.95 -11.13 -10.00
CA VAL A 216 17.58 -11.75 -11.17
C VAL A 216 19.07 -11.87 -10.87
N ARG A 217 19.60 -13.10 -10.85
CA ARG A 217 21.04 -13.35 -10.74
C ARG A 217 21.53 -14.06 -11.99
N MET A 218 22.64 -13.57 -12.52
CA MET A 218 23.42 -14.21 -13.57
C MET A 218 24.81 -14.44 -12.98
N GLU A 219 25.20 -15.70 -12.82
CA GLU A 219 26.48 -16.04 -12.17
C GLU A 219 27.59 -16.37 -13.18
N ASP A 220 27.28 -16.37 -14.48
CA ASP A 220 28.25 -16.70 -15.52
C ASP A 220 29.31 -15.61 -15.74
N PRO A 221 30.54 -16.03 -16.08
CA PRO A 221 31.52 -15.12 -16.65
C PRO A 221 30.96 -14.47 -17.92
N PHE A 222 31.11 -13.15 -18.02
CA PHE A 222 30.80 -12.44 -19.27
C PHE A 222 31.64 -13.02 -20.42
N PRO A 223 31.06 -13.18 -21.63
CA PRO A 223 31.80 -13.69 -22.77
C PRO A 223 32.99 -12.76 -23.08
N PRO A 224 34.15 -13.32 -23.45
CA PRO A 224 35.33 -12.51 -23.76
C PRO A 224 35.07 -11.60 -24.96
N THR A 225 35.36 -10.31 -24.82
CA THR A 225 35.20 -9.30 -25.87
C THR A 225 36.20 -9.56 -27.00
N SER A 226 35.77 -10.29 -28.02
CA SER A 226 36.29 -10.31 -29.41
C SER A 226 37.80 -10.08 -29.62
N VAL A 227 38.64 -10.94 -29.03
CA VAL A 227 39.98 -11.26 -29.60
C VAL A 227 40.31 -12.77 -29.53
N GLN A 228 39.42 -13.60 -28.96
CA GLN A 228 39.62 -15.06 -28.83
C GLN A 228 38.32 -15.86 -29.12
N ALA A 229 37.42 -15.31 -29.94
CA ALA A 229 36.13 -15.94 -30.27
C ALA A 229 36.21 -16.90 -31.48
N GLU A 230 37.39 -17.43 -31.80
CA GLU A 230 37.57 -18.43 -32.86
C GLU A 230 37.91 -19.79 -32.25
N ALA A 231 37.00 -20.38 -31.47
CA ALA A 231 37.10 -21.79 -31.05
C ALA A 231 35.83 -22.41 -30.43
N SER A 232 34.78 -21.66 -30.09
CA SER A 232 33.54 -22.22 -29.54
C SER A 232 32.36 -21.95 -30.49
N GLU A 233 31.95 -22.97 -31.26
CA GLU A 233 30.71 -22.95 -32.06
C GLU A 233 29.44 -23.07 -31.21
N GLU A 234 29.57 -23.25 -29.89
CA GLU A 234 28.42 -23.29 -28.99
C GLU A 234 27.97 -21.87 -28.61
N PRO A 235 26.69 -21.52 -28.82
CA PRO A 235 26.14 -20.22 -28.43
C PRO A 235 26.22 -20.08 -26.90
N TRP A 236 26.67 -18.90 -26.42
CA TRP A 236 26.72 -18.61 -24.98
C TRP A 236 25.32 -18.70 -24.35
N THR A 237 25.16 -19.60 -23.38
CA THR A 237 23.91 -19.80 -22.64
C THR A 237 24.12 -19.45 -21.17
N PRO A 238 23.64 -18.29 -20.68
CA PRO A 238 23.76 -17.96 -19.27
C PRO A 238 22.80 -18.78 -18.40
N ASP A 239 23.28 -19.20 -17.23
CA ASP A 239 22.48 -19.60 -16.09
C ASP A 239 21.86 -18.36 -15.44
N VAL A 240 20.53 -18.27 -15.55
CA VAL A 240 19.75 -17.15 -15.01
C VAL A 240 18.87 -17.69 -13.88
N HIS A 241 19.13 -17.21 -12.67
CA HIS A 241 18.29 -17.49 -11.51
C HIS A 241 17.28 -16.36 -11.30
N LEU A 242 15.99 -16.69 -11.34
CA LEU A 242 14.88 -15.77 -11.07
C LEU A 242 14.22 -16.16 -9.73
N SER A 243 14.12 -15.21 -8.80
CA SER A 243 13.41 -15.40 -7.53
C SER A 243 12.33 -14.34 -7.35
N PHE A 244 11.09 -14.79 -7.21
CA PHE A 244 9.93 -13.94 -6.99
C PHE A 244 9.53 -14.02 -5.51
N GLN A 245 9.37 -12.88 -4.85
CA GLN A 245 8.97 -12.77 -3.45
C GLN A 245 7.77 -11.85 -3.33
N GLY A 246 6.84 -12.17 -2.44
CA GLY A 246 5.72 -11.32 -2.09
C GLY A 246 4.62 -12.09 -1.37
N SER A 247 3.71 -11.34 -0.77
CA SER A 247 2.51 -11.85 -0.08
C SER A 247 1.68 -12.82 -0.93
N HIS A 248 1.64 -12.64 -2.25
CA HIS A 248 0.95 -13.57 -3.16
C HIS A 248 1.59 -13.63 -4.56
N VAL A 249 2.74 -14.29 -4.68
CA VAL A 249 3.55 -14.39 -5.92
C VAL A 249 2.73 -14.73 -7.17
N PHE A 250 1.85 -15.74 -7.12
CA PHE A 250 1.05 -16.13 -8.29
C PHE A 250 0.05 -15.05 -8.75
N ALA A 251 -0.48 -14.24 -7.82
CA ALA A 251 -1.40 -13.16 -8.18
C ALA A 251 -0.62 -12.01 -8.82
N GLY A 252 0.58 -11.71 -8.31
CA GLY A 252 1.47 -10.74 -8.90
C GLY A 252 1.95 -11.15 -10.30
N VAL A 253 2.35 -12.41 -10.50
CA VAL A 253 2.72 -12.93 -11.82
C VAL A 253 1.54 -12.88 -12.80
N ARG A 254 0.35 -13.29 -12.36
CA ARG A 254 -0.88 -13.17 -13.15
C ARG A 254 -1.16 -11.71 -13.53
N GLN A 255 -0.96 -10.76 -12.63
CA GLN A 255 -1.14 -9.35 -12.92
C GLN A 255 -0.17 -8.86 -14.01
N LEU A 256 1.10 -9.30 -13.99
CA LEU A 256 2.07 -9.00 -15.04
C LEU A 256 1.64 -9.57 -16.40
N VAL A 257 0.98 -10.74 -16.41
CA VAL A 257 0.39 -11.33 -17.61
C VAL A 257 -0.80 -10.51 -18.10
N GLU A 258 -1.73 -10.15 -17.22
CA GLU A 258 -2.89 -9.32 -17.56
C GLU A 258 -2.49 -7.92 -18.08
N GLN A 259 -1.33 -7.41 -17.65
CA GLN A 259 -0.74 -6.15 -18.13
C GLN A 259 0.05 -6.30 -19.44
N GLY A 260 0.21 -7.52 -19.98
CA GLY A 260 0.96 -7.77 -21.21
C GLY A 260 2.48 -7.61 -21.08
N ILE A 261 3.00 -7.49 -19.85
CA ILE A 261 4.44 -7.44 -19.57
C ILE A 261 5.04 -8.84 -19.72
N VAL A 262 4.27 -9.86 -19.33
CA VAL A 262 4.64 -11.27 -19.44
C VAL A 262 3.65 -11.98 -20.35
N ASP A 263 4.15 -12.74 -21.31
CA ASP A 263 3.30 -13.60 -22.14
C ASP A 263 2.94 -14.87 -21.35
N GLY A 264 1.72 -14.89 -20.79
CA GLY A 264 1.24 -16.00 -19.98
C GLY A 264 1.08 -17.31 -20.74
N GLU A 265 0.96 -17.30 -22.08
CA GLU A 265 0.91 -18.53 -22.87
C GLU A 265 2.31 -19.13 -23.10
N LYS A 266 3.35 -18.29 -23.06
CA LYS A 266 4.76 -18.72 -23.08
C LYS A 266 5.32 -18.98 -21.69
N MET A 267 4.56 -18.64 -20.64
CA MET A 267 4.97 -18.93 -19.27
C MET A 267 4.97 -20.44 -19.02
N PRO A 268 6.03 -20.98 -18.43
CA PRO A 268 6.05 -22.37 -18.03
C PRO A 268 4.95 -22.68 -17.00
N GLY A 269 4.20 -23.77 -17.18
CA GLY A 269 3.10 -24.15 -16.29
C GLY A 269 3.47 -24.34 -14.80
N TRP A 270 4.76 -24.55 -14.48
CA TRP A 270 5.23 -24.56 -13.09
C TRP A 270 5.20 -23.18 -12.42
N MET A 271 5.40 -22.08 -13.16
CA MET A 271 5.25 -20.71 -12.65
C MET A 271 3.78 -20.33 -12.42
N ALA A 272 2.84 -21.08 -13.00
CA ALA A 272 1.40 -20.95 -12.78
C ALA A 272 0.88 -21.85 -11.63
N GLY A 273 1.74 -22.70 -11.05
CA GLY A 273 1.38 -23.62 -9.97
C GLY A 273 0.79 -24.96 -10.43
N ASP A 274 0.57 -25.16 -11.74
CA ASP A 274 -0.08 -26.35 -12.29
C ASP A 274 0.76 -27.63 -12.14
N ALA A 275 2.08 -27.47 -12.04
CA ALA A 275 3.02 -28.60 -11.93
C ALA A 275 3.35 -28.99 -10.47
N GLY A 276 2.84 -28.27 -9.47
CA GLY A 276 3.09 -28.57 -8.06
C GLY A 276 4.54 -28.45 -7.59
N VAL A 277 5.42 -27.83 -8.40
CA VAL A 277 6.85 -27.69 -8.11
C VAL A 277 7.15 -26.27 -7.61
N SER A 278 7.82 -26.16 -6.46
CA SER A 278 8.24 -24.87 -5.88
C SER A 278 9.63 -24.40 -6.35
N VAL A 279 10.40 -25.28 -7.01
CA VAL A 279 11.72 -24.97 -7.60
C VAL A 279 11.90 -25.80 -8.88
N GLY A 280 12.14 -25.17 -10.03
CA GLY A 280 12.37 -25.83 -11.32
C GLY A 280 13.72 -25.43 -11.92
N VAL A 281 14.49 -26.39 -12.43
CA VAL A 281 15.73 -26.14 -13.18
C VAL A 281 15.43 -26.27 -14.66
N VAL A 282 15.65 -25.21 -15.45
CA VAL A 282 15.39 -25.20 -16.89
C VAL A 282 16.70 -25.38 -17.66
N LYS A 283 16.79 -26.40 -18.51
CA LYS A 283 17.91 -26.62 -19.44
C LYS A 283 17.36 -26.75 -20.86
N GLU A 284 17.92 -26.01 -21.81
CA GLU A 284 17.51 -26.02 -23.23
C GLU A 284 16.00 -25.72 -23.43
N GLY A 285 15.46 -24.83 -22.60
CA GLY A 285 14.03 -24.47 -22.63
C GLY A 285 13.09 -25.53 -22.07
N ARG A 286 13.60 -26.59 -21.43
CA ARG A 286 12.80 -27.66 -20.79
C ARG A 286 13.15 -27.82 -19.32
N VAL A 287 12.14 -28.09 -18.48
CA VAL A 287 12.34 -28.35 -17.05
C VAL A 287 12.98 -29.73 -16.86
N ARG A 288 14.05 -29.81 -16.06
CA ARG A 288 14.53 -31.06 -15.50
C ARG A 288 13.80 -31.32 -14.17
N GLU A 289 13.06 -32.41 -14.10
CA GLU A 289 12.62 -32.93 -12.80
C GLU A 289 13.85 -33.28 -11.97
N LYS A 290 13.80 -32.92 -10.68
CA LYS A 290 14.83 -33.30 -9.73
C LYS A 290 14.73 -34.81 -9.54
N ALA A 291 15.74 -35.56 -9.99
CA ALA A 291 15.89 -36.97 -9.66
C ALA A 291 16.08 -37.16 -8.14
#